data_AF-W1YMU8-F1
#
_entry.id   AF-W1YMU8-F1
#
_cell.length_a   1.000
_cell.length_b   1.000
_cell.length_c   1.000
_cell.angle_alpha   90.00
_cell.angle_beta   90.00
_cell.angle_gamma   90.00
#
_symmetry.space_group_name_H-M   'P 1'
#
loop_
_entity.id
_entity.type
_entity.pdbx_description
1 polymer ?
#
loop_
_entity_poly.entity_id
_entity_poly.type
_entity_poly.pdbx_seq_one_letter_code
_entity_poly.pdbx_strand_id
1 'polypeptide(L)'
;ALNKSCIEPIRTKAWTTDAFYRETADKVKRRLAAGATVVDMEASAIMAWAQFRQAKVYQFFYTADYVDHHNHEWDARYEDRKAKFRHK
;
A
#
# COMPACT_ATOMS: atom_id res chain seq x y z
N ALA A 1 16.69 -10.53 2.41
CA ALA A 1 15.75 -11.54 2.93
C ALA A 1 14.74 -11.95 1.87
N LEU A 2 13.97 -11.02 1.28
CA LEU A 2 12.95 -11.32 0.25
C LEU A 2 13.53 -11.91 -1.05
N ASN A 3 14.71 -11.46 -1.49
CA ASN A 3 15.38 -12.03 -2.67
C ASN A 3 15.75 -13.51 -2.50
N LYS A 4 15.90 -14.01 -1.26
CA LYS A 4 16.14 -15.44 -1.00
C LYS A 4 14.87 -16.30 -1.16
N SER A 5 13.70 -15.67 -1.19
CA SER A 5 12.40 -16.33 -1.37
C SER A 5 11.85 -16.14 -2.79
N CYS A 6 12.65 -15.61 -3.73
CA CYS A 6 12.24 -15.31 -5.11
C CYS A 6 10.99 -14.41 -5.21
N ILE A 7 10.81 -13.50 -4.24
CA ILE A 7 9.73 -12.50 -4.25
C ILE A 7 10.37 -11.16 -4.60
N GLU A 8 10.08 -10.66 -5.80
CA GLU A 8 10.54 -9.35 -6.28
C GLU A 8 9.83 -8.21 -5.52
N PRO A 9 10.55 -7.40 -4.72
CA PRO A 9 9.96 -6.29 -4.01
C PRO A 9 9.92 -5.03 -4.90
N ILE A 10 8.82 -4.30 -4.85
CA ILE A 10 8.69 -2.99 -5.51
C ILE A 10 8.91 -1.90 -4.47
N ARG A 11 9.85 -0.99 -4.73
CA ARG A 11 10.01 0.25 -3.95
C ARG A 11 9.16 1.34 -4.59
N THR A 12 8.20 1.86 -3.84
CA THR A 12 7.25 2.87 -4.33
C THR A 12 6.88 3.87 -3.24
N LYS A 13 6.16 4.93 -3.60
CA LYS A 13 5.55 5.85 -2.64
C LYS A 13 4.17 5.33 -2.23
N ALA A 14 3.89 5.45 -0.93
CA ALA A 14 2.55 5.25 -0.39
C ALA A 14 1.83 6.59 -0.29
N TRP A 15 0.53 6.58 -0.56
CA TRP A 15 -0.38 7.66 -0.23
C TRP A 15 -1.21 7.26 0.99
N THR A 16 -0.96 7.91 2.12
CA THR A 16 -1.79 7.74 3.31
C THR A 16 -3.06 8.61 3.22
N THR A 17 -4.22 8.00 3.35
CA THR A 17 -5.54 8.62 3.26
C THR A 17 -6.25 8.58 4.63
N ASP A 18 -7.01 9.63 4.97
CA ASP A 18 -7.78 9.70 6.23
C ASP A 18 -9.13 8.99 6.13
N ALA A 19 -9.71 8.98 4.92
CA ALA A 19 -11.01 8.37 4.65
C ALA A 19 -11.15 8.07 3.15
N PHE A 20 -11.14 6.78 2.81
CA PHE A 20 -11.26 6.30 1.43
C PHE A 20 -12.57 6.76 0.75
N TYR A 21 -13.68 6.89 1.48
CA TYR A 21 -14.94 7.42 0.92
C TYR A 21 -14.94 8.92 0.59
N ARG A 22 -13.91 9.69 1.00
CA ARG A 22 -13.77 11.12 0.67
C ARG A 22 -12.85 11.37 -0.53
N GLU A 23 -12.36 10.30 -1.15
CA GLU A 23 -11.51 10.38 -2.32
C GLU A 23 -12.29 10.80 -3.56
N THR A 24 -11.62 11.50 -4.46
CA THR A 24 -12.20 11.97 -5.73
C THR A 24 -11.23 11.64 -6.85
N ALA A 25 -11.73 11.53 -8.09
CA ALA A 25 -10.89 11.25 -9.26
C ALA A 25 -9.71 12.23 -9.38
N ASP A 26 -9.91 13.51 -9.06
CA ASP A 26 -8.85 14.52 -9.07
C ASP A 26 -7.79 14.28 -8.00
N LYS A 27 -8.19 13.88 -6.78
CA LYS A 27 -7.23 13.51 -5.72
C LYS A 27 -6.41 12.30 -6.14
N VAL A 28 -7.07 11.27 -6.67
CA VAL A 28 -6.41 10.05 -7.16
C VAL A 28 -5.42 10.38 -8.27
N LYS A 29 -5.83 11.13 -9.30
CA LYS A 29 -4.97 11.57 -10.41
C LYS A 29 -3.73 12.33 -9.90
N ARG A 30 -3.92 13.23 -8.93
CA ARG A 30 -2.82 14.00 -8.33
C ARG A 30 -1.83 13.10 -7.57
N ARG A 31 -2.30 12.03 -6.92
CA ARG A 31 -1.46 11.09 -6.17
C ARG A 31 -0.70 10.13 -7.07
N LEU A 32 -1.34 9.63 -8.13
CA LEU A 32 -0.69 8.88 -9.20
C LEU A 32 0.42 9.71 -9.86
N ALA A 33 0.14 10.97 -10.20
CA ALA A 33 1.14 11.89 -10.77
C ALA A 33 2.33 12.16 -9.82
N ALA A 34 2.12 12.07 -8.50
CA ALA A 34 3.18 12.17 -7.50
C ALA A 34 4.03 10.88 -7.37
N GLY A 35 3.64 9.80 -8.07
CA GLY A 35 4.29 8.50 -8.07
C GLY A 35 3.81 7.56 -6.96
N ALA A 36 2.65 7.82 -6.35
CA ALA A 36 2.05 6.90 -5.40
C ALA A 36 1.42 5.71 -6.14
N THR A 37 1.75 4.49 -5.74
CA THR A 37 1.17 3.26 -6.33
C THR A 37 0.54 2.35 -5.27
N VAL A 38 0.56 2.77 -4.01
CA VAL A 38 -0.03 2.07 -2.87
C VAL A 38 -0.78 3.09 -2.03
N VAL A 39 -1.96 2.71 -1.52
CA VAL A 39 -2.75 3.50 -0.57
C VAL A 39 -2.78 2.77 0.78
N ASP A 40 -2.70 3.54 1.86
CA ASP A 40 -2.77 3.05 3.24
C ASP A 40 -3.43 4.11 4.15
N MET A 41 -3.58 3.85 5.45
CA MET A 41 -4.23 4.79 6.39
C MET A 41 -3.36 5.19 7.60
N GLU A 42 -2.10 4.70 7.71
CA GLU A 42 -1.28 4.84 8.92
C GLU A 42 0.16 5.34 8.69
N ALA A 43 0.75 5.10 7.52
CA ALA A 43 2.18 5.22 7.28
C ALA A 43 2.72 6.63 7.48
N SER A 44 2.01 7.65 6.98
CA SER A 44 2.45 9.04 7.15
C SER A 44 2.55 9.45 8.62
N ALA A 45 1.63 9.01 9.47
CA ALA A 45 1.62 9.30 10.90
C ALA A 45 2.78 8.58 11.61
N ILE A 46 3.00 7.30 11.29
CA ILE A 46 4.11 6.51 11.82
C ILE A 46 5.46 7.13 11.45
N MET A 47 5.63 7.53 10.19
CA MET A 47 6.86 8.15 9.70
C MET A 47 7.13 9.49 10.37
N ALA A 48 6.10 10.34 10.53
CA ALA A 48 6.22 11.61 11.25
C ALA A 48 6.62 11.40 12.72
N TRP A 49 5.97 10.44 13.40
CA TRP A 49 6.31 10.09 14.78
C TRP A 49 7.74 9.54 14.91
N ALA A 50 8.15 8.67 13.99
CA ALA A 50 9.49 8.09 13.98
C ALA A 50 10.57 9.16 13.79
N GLN A 51 10.34 10.12 12.90
CA GLN A 51 11.22 11.28 12.72
C GLN A 51 11.32 12.11 14.01
N PHE A 52 10.19 12.41 14.64
CA PHE A 52 10.15 13.15 15.91
C PHE A 52 10.91 12.44 17.04
N ARG A 53 10.81 11.10 17.12
CA ARG A 53 11.48 10.28 18.13
C ARG A 53 12.87 9.82 17.74
N GLN A 54 13.36 10.19 16.56
CA GLN A 54 14.61 9.69 15.98
C GLN A 54 14.70 8.15 15.97
N ALA A 55 13.55 7.49 15.80
CA ALA A 55 13.44 6.05 15.73
C ALA A 55 13.59 5.55 14.29
N LYS A 56 14.27 4.41 14.11
CA LYS A 56 14.36 3.75 12.79
C LYS A 56 13.11 2.90 12.57
N VAL A 57 12.31 3.28 11.57
CA VAL A 57 11.11 2.53 11.17
C VAL A 57 11.15 2.26 9.67
N TYR A 58 10.58 1.13 9.25
CA TYR A 58 10.41 0.76 7.86
C TYR A 58 8.98 0.28 7.64
N GLN A 59 8.32 0.80 6.60
CA GLN A 59 7.00 0.36 6.18
C GLN A 59 7.14 -0.76 5.14
N PHE A 60 6.51 -1.89 5.37
CA PHE A 60 6.40 -2.97 4.40
C PHE A 60 4.93 -3.26 4.15
N PHE A 61 4.51 -3.16 2.89
CA PHE A 61 3.17 -3.50 2.46
C PHE A 61 3.18 -4.83 1.72
N TYR A 62 2.20 -5.67 2.02
CA TYR A 62 1.85 -6.80 1.18
C TYR A 62 0.53 -6.49 0.50
N THR A 63 0.35 -6.96 -0.73
CA THR A 63 -0.82 -6.59 -1.53
C THR A 63 -2.09 -7.15 -0.90
N ALA A 64 -3.00 -6.27 -0.52
CA ALA A 64 -4.40 -6.60 -0.25
C ALA A 64 -5.16 -6.54 -1.58
N ASP A 65 -6.18 -5.70 -1.70
CA ASP A 65 -6.96 -5.54 -2.92
C ASP A 65 -6.19 -4.69 -3.96
N TYR A 66 -6.42 -4.97 -5.24
CA TYR A 66 -5.91 -4.18 -6.36
C TYR A 66 -7.07 -3.51 -7.09
N VAL A 67 -6.99 -2.18 -7.23
CA VAL A 67 -7.94 -1.39 -8.00
C VAL A 67 -7.27 -1.00 -9.30
N ASP A 68 -7.74 -1.54 -10.42
CA ASP A 68 -7.27 -1.16 -11.75
C ASP A 68 -7.89 0.19 -12.14
N HIS A 69 -7.06 1.22 -12.19
CA HIS A 69 -7.49 2.57 -12.54
C HIS A 69 -7.69 2.78 -14.05
N HIS A 70 -7.18 1.86 -14.88
CA HIS A 70 -7.33 1.91 -16.33
C HIS A 70 -8.62 1.23 -16.76
N ASN A 71 -8.90 0.06 -16.18
CA ASN A 71 -10.05 -0.77 -16.54
C ASN A 71 -11.24 -0.60 -15.58
N HIS A 72 -11.09 0.16 -14.49
CA HIS A 72 -12.10 0.35 -13.45
C HIS A 72 -12.54 -0.97 -12.80
N GLU A 73 -11.61 -1.91 -12.69
CA GLU A 73 -11.84 -3.24 -12.13
C GLU A 73 -11.31 -3.33 -10.70
N TRP A 74 -11.96 -4.16 -9.89
CA TRP A 74 -11.53 -4.45 -8.53
C TRP A 74 -11.16 -5.93 -8.40
N ASP A 75 -9.90 -6.18 -8.09
CA ASP A 75 -9.39 -7.49 -7.72
C ASP A 75 -9.31 -7.58 -6.19
N ALA A 76 -10.33 -8.24 -5.62
CA ALA A 76 -10.54 -8.41 -4.18
C ALA A 76 -9.46 -9.23 -3.47
N ARG A 77 -8.62 -9.98 -4.23
CA ARG A 77 -7.59 -10.94 -3.75
C ARG A 77 -7.97 -11.75 -2.50
N TYR A 78 -9.25 -11.98 -2.24
CA TYR A 78 -9.73 -12.43 -0.93
C TYR A 78 -9.47 -13.92 -0.73
N GLU A 79 -9.69 -14.74 -1.75
CA GLU A 79 -9.42 -16.18 -1.71
C GLU A 79 -7.90 -16.46 -1.71
N ASP A 80 -7.09 -15.63 -2.38
CA ASP A 80 -5.62 -15.70 -2.35
C ASP A 80 -5.05 -15.48 -0.95
N ARG A 81 -5.69 -14.62 -0.14
CA ARG A 81 -5.32 -14.41 1.27
C ARG A 81 -5.59 -15.66 2.10
N LYS A 82 -6.75 -16.32 1.95
CA LYS A 82 -7.09 -17.52 2.75
C LYS A 82 -6.15 -18.70 2.48
N ALA A 83 -5.76 -18.91 1.22
CA ALA A 83 -4.91 -20.05 0.85
C ALA A 83 -3.52 -20.00 1.50
N LYS A 84 -2.95 -18.80 1.72
CA LYS A 84 -1.63 -18.60 2.32
C LYS A 84 -1.59 -18.72 3.85
N PHE A 85 -2.72 -18.53 4.55
CA PHE A 85 -2.78 -18.67 6.01
C PHE A 85 -3.07 -20.09 6.50
N ARG A 86 -3.45 -21.02 5.60
CA ARG A 86 -3.86 -22.40 5.97
C ARG A 86 -2.73 -23.44 5.94
N HIS A 87 -1.49 -23.03 5.64
CA HIS A 87 -0.29 -23.89 5.64
C HIS A 87 0.69 -23.56 6.78
N LYS A 88 0.17 -23.10 7.92
CA LYS A 88 0.92 -23.05 9.19
C LYS A 88 0.28 -23.97 10.20
#